data_AF-A0A504M3R9-F1
#
_entry.id   AF-A0A504M3R9-F1
#
_cell.length_a   1.000
_cell.length_b   1.000
_cell.length_c   1.000
_cell.angle_alpha   90.00
_cell.angle_beta   90.00
_cell.angle_gamma   90.00
#
_symmetry.space_group_name_H-M   'P 1'
#
loop_
_entity.id
_entity.type
_entity.pdbx_description
1 polymer ?
#
loop_
_entity_poly.entity_id
_entity_poly.type
_entity_poly.pdbx_seq_one_letter_code
_entity_poly.pdbx_strand_id
1 'polypeptide(L)'
;MLFWIIAAILTLGASLAVLLPLTGGLRGAPSAGDHDLEVYRDQLSELDRDMARGLIQPGEAEEARAEIGRRILRLGAAGTA
;
A
#
# COMPACT_ATOMS: atom_id res chain seq x y z
N MET A 1 -2.70 -14.16 -40.73
CA MET A 1 -3.21 -12.85 -40.25
C MET A 1 -3.75 -12.93 -38.83
N LEU A 2 -4.66 -13.87 -38.52
CA LEU A 2 -5.18 -14.07 -37.15
C LEU A 2 -4.09 -14.25 -36.08
N PHE A 3 -3.07 -15.08 -36.35
CA PHE A 3 -1.93 -15.27 -35.46
C PHE A 3 -1.24 -13.94 -35.10
N TRP A 4 -0.94 -13.11 -36.10
CA TRP A 4 -0.29 -11.82 -35.92
C TRP A 4 -1.16 -10.84 -35.13
N ILE A 5 -2.48 -10.90 -35.30
CA ILE A 5 -3.43 -10.09 -34.52
C ILE A 5 -3.42 -10.52 -33.05
N ILE A 6 -3.49 -11.83 -32.77
CA ILE A 6 -3.44 -12.36 -31.40
C ILE A 6 -2.10 -12.01 -30.74
N ALA A 7 -0.98 -12.19 -31.45
CA ALA A 7 0.35 -11.85 -30.96
C ALA A 7 0.47 -10.35 -30.63
N ALA A 8 -0.08 -9.47 -31.46
CA ALA A 8 -0.09 -8.03 -31.21
C ALA A 8 -0.91 -7.66 -29.96
N ILE A 9 -2.10 -8.27 -29.79
CA ILE A 9 -2.96 -8.04 -28.61
C ILE A 9 -2.27 -8.51 -27.32
N LEU A 10 -1.68 -9.71 -27.33
CA LEU A 10 -0.97 -10.25 -26.17
C LEU A 10 0.24 -9.39 -25.79
N THR A 11 1.00 -8.93 -26.79
CA THR A 11 2.16 -8.05 -26.59
C THR A 11 1.74 -6.71 -26.00
N LEU A 12 0.68 -6.09 -26.53
CA LEU A 12 0.15 -4.84 -26.04
C LEU A 12 -0.39 -4.99 -24.60
N GLY A 13 -1.14 -6.06 -24.32
CA GLY A 13 -1.65 -6.36 -22.99
C GLY A 13 -0.55 -6.57 -21.96
N ALA A 14 0.48 -7.36 -22.27
CA ALA A 14 1.64 -7.57 -21.40
C ALA A 14 2.43 -6.28 -21.17
N SER A 15 2.63 -5.48 -22.22
CA SER A 15 3.33 -4.18 -22.12
C SER A 15 2.55 -3.21 -21.22
N LEU A 16 1.23 -3.12 -21.38
CA LEU A 16 0.38 -2.29 -20.53
C LEU A 16 0.36 -2.78 -19.08
N ALA A 17 0.32 -4.10 -18.84
CA ALA A 17 0.37 -4.66 -17.49
C ALA A 17 1.65 -4.27 -16.71
N VAL A 18 2.78 -4.11 -17.42
CA VAL A 18 4.05 -3.64 -16.84
C VAL A 18 4.10 -2.11 -16.74
N LEU A 19 3.66 -1.39 -17.78
CA LEU A 19 3.74 0.07 -17.84
C LEU A 19 2.73 0.76 -16.90
N LEU A 20 1.53 0.21 -16.72
CA LEU A 20 0.49 0.77 -15.85
C LEU A 20 0.96 1.01 -14.41
N PRO A 21 1.51 0.01 -13.67
CA PRO A 21 2.01 0.24 -12.31
C PRO A 21 3.20 1.21 -12.25
N LEU A 22 4.04 1.27 -13.30
CA LEU A 22 5.15 2.23 -13.37
C LEU A 22 4.66 3.67 -13.57
N THR A 23 3.54 3.88 -14.27
CA THR A 23 2.92 5.21 -14.39
C THR A 23 2.24 5.68 -13.11
N GLY A 24 1.97 4.78 -12.16
CA GLY A 24 1.43 5.10 -10.83
C GLY A 24 2.41 5.82 -9.90
N GLY A 25 3.73 5.69 -10.14
CA GLY A 25 4.78 6.34 -9.35
C GLY A 25 5.11 7.79 -9.75
N LEU A 26 4.55 8.29 -10.85
CA LEU A 26 4.79 9.66 -11.35
C LEU A 26 3.64 10.64 -11.07
N ARG A 27 2.54 10.20 -10.42
CA ARG A 27 1.52 11.11 -9.90
C ARG A 27 1.98 11.65 -8.55
N GLY A 28 2.76 12.72 -8.59
CA GLY A 28 3.02 13.56 -7.43
C GLY A 28 1.70 13.92 -6.72
N ALA A 29 1.62 13.50 -5.46
CA ALA A 29 0.77 13.97 -4.38
C ALA A 29 -0.74 14.17 -4.67
N PRO A 30 -1.57 13.12 -4.67
CA PRO A 30 -2.85 13.20 -3.98
C PRO A 30 -2.58 13.33 -2.47
N SER A 31 -3.41 14.08 -1.73
CA SER A 31 -3.31 14.26 -0.26
C SER A 31 -2.66 13.06 0.44
N ALA A 32 -1.42 13.21 0.91
CA ALA A 32 -0.67 12.12 1.54
C ALA A 32 -1.45 11.46 2.68
N GLY A 33 -2.36 12.19 3.33
CA GLY A 33 -3.15 11.70 4.45
C GLY A 33 -4.04 10.48 4.16
N ASP A 34 -4.76 10.44 3.03
CA ASP A 34 -5.77 9.39 2.80
C ASP A 34 -5.15 8.04 2.36
N HIS A 35 -4.14 8.08 1.48
CA HIS A 35 -3.41 6.88 1.07
C HIS A 35 -2.53 6.33 2.21
N ASP A 36 -1.87 7.21 2.96
CA ASP A 36 -1.05 6.78 4.09
C ASP A 36 -1.92 6.15 5.20
N LEU A 37 -3.13 6.66 5.44
CA LEU A 37 -4.06 6.10 6.42
C LEU A 37 -4.50 4.68 6.05
N GLU A 38 -4.72 4.40 4.77
CA GLU A 38 -5.03 3.04 4.30
C GLU A 38 -3.86 2.08 4.55
N VAL A 39 -2.62 2.52 4.32
CA VAL A 39 -1.41 1.74 4.61
C VAL A 39 -1.26 1.45 6.10
N TYR A 40 -1.44 2.43 6.99
CA TYR A 40 -1.35 2.19 8.43
C TYR A 40 -2.45 1.26 8.95
N ARG A 41 -3.63 1.30 8.33
CA ARG A 41 -4.74 0.41 8.67
C ARG A 41 -4.45 -1.04 8.26
N ASP A 42 -3.79 -1.24 7.13
CA ASP A 42 -3.31 -2.57 6.73
C ASP A 42 -2.19 -3.07 7.66
N GLN A 43 -1.24 -2.21 8.05
CA GLN A 43 -0.19 -2.55 9.02
C GLN A 43 -0.77 -3.01 10.37
N LEU A 44 -1.83 -2.37 10.86
CA LEU A 44 -2.51 -2.82 12.08
C LEU A 44 -3.14 -4.21 11.90
N SER A 45 -3.73 -4.49 10.73
CA SER A 45 -4.27 -5.81 10.44
C SER A 45 -3.19 -6.88 10.31
N GLU A 46 -2.04 -6.54 9.73
CA GLU A 46 -0.89 -7.44 9.65
C GLU A 46 -0.32 -7.74 11.04
N LEU A 47 -0.18 -6.71 11.88
CA LEU A 47 0.26 -6.85 13.27
C LEU A 47 -0.67 -7.76 14.08
N ASP A 48 -1.99 -7.63 13.92
CA ASP A 48 -2.98 -8.51 14.54
C ASP A 48 -2.80 -9.97 14.10
N ARG A 49 -2.55 -10.19 12.80
CA ARG A 49 -2.31 -11.54 12.25
C ARG A 49 -0.99 -12.12 12.76
N ASP A 50 0.08 -11.33 12.85
CA ASP A 50 1.38 -11.76 13.37
C ASP A 50 1.30 -12.13 14.85
N MET A 51 0.58 -11.33 15.65
CA MET A 51 0.31 -11.64 17.05
C MET A 51 -0.52 -12.92 17.16
N ALA A 52 -1.56 -13.09 16.35
CA ALA A 52 -2.38 -14.30 16.35
C ALA A 52 -1.60 -15.56 15.91
N ARG A 53 -0.58 -15.40 15.05
CA ARG A 53 0.35 -16.46 14.65
C ARG A 53 1.46 -16.72 15.69
N GLY A 54 1.57 -15.89 16.73
CA GLY A 54 2.64 -15.99 17.73
C GLY A 54 4.02 -15.64 17.18
N LEU A 55 4.09 -14.88 16.08
CA LEU A 55 5.36 -14.46 15.46
C LEU A 55 6.00 -13.28 16.20
N ILE A 56 5.19 -12.51 16.92
CA ILE A 56 5.60 -11.35 17.71
C ILE A 56 5.03 -11.46 19.12
N GLN A 57 5.77 -10.96 20.10
CA GLN A 57 5.31 -11.01 21.48
C GLN A 57 4.25 -9.94 21.75
N PRO A 58 3.31 -10.18 22.69
CA PRO A 58 2.25 -9.21 22.99
C PRO A 58 2.78 -7.81 23.37
N GLY A 59 3.90 -7.73 24.08
CA GLY A 59 4.53 -6.45 24.44
C GLY A 59 5.07 -5.69 23.22
N GLU A 60 5.66 -6.40 22.26
CA GLU A 60 6.19 -5.82 21.02
C GLU A 60 5.04 -5.37 20.09
N ALA A 61 3.95 -6.13 20.06
CA ALA A 61 2.74 -5.78 19.32
C ALA A 61 2.08 -4.49 19.87
N GLU A 62 1.99 -4.34 21.18
CA GLU A 62 1.46 -3.11 21.81
C GLU A 62 2.33 -1.89 21.52
N GLU A 63 3.66 -2.04 21.59
CA GLU A 63 4.60 -0.94 21.27
C GLU A 63 4.50 -0.52 19.80
N ALA A 64 4.43 -1.49 18.89
CA ALA A 64 4.24 -1.25 17.45
C ALA A 64 2.90 -0.57 17.17
N ARG A 65 1.81 -1.02 17.79
CA ARG A 65 0.48 -0.41 17.67
C ARG A 65 0.48 1.05 18.11
N ALA A 66 1.16 1.35 19.23
CA ALA A 66 1.28 2.71 19.74
C ALA A 66 2.06 3.62 18.78
N GLU A 67 3.11 3.12 18.15
CA GLU A 67 3.89 3.88 17.16
C GLU A 67 3.10 4.15 15.87
N ILE A 68 2.38 3.15 15.35
CA ILE A 68 1.50 3.32 14.19
C ILE A 68 0.43 4.38 14.49
N GLY A 69 -0.19 4.33 15.68
CA GLY A 69 -1.15 5.34 16.12
C GLY A 69 -0.55 6.76 16.18
N ARG A 70 0.68 6.91 16.69
CA ARG A 70 1.39 8.20 16.70
C ARG A 70 1.62 8.75 15.29
N ARG A 71 1.94 7.89 14.31
CA ARG A 71 2.12 8.29 12.90
C ARG A 71 0.82 8.75 12.25
N ILE A 72 -0.28 8.04 12.50
CA ILE A 72 -1.63 8.44 12.04
C ILE A 72 -2.01 9.81 12.61
N LEU A 73 -1.79 10.04 13.90
CA LEU A 73 -2.10 11.33 14.54
C LEU A 73 -1.28 12.49 13.93
N ARG A 74 0.01 12.26 13.62
CA ARG A 74 0.86 13.25 12.96
C ARG A 74 0.38 13.58 11.55
N LEU A 75 -0.12 12.59 10.80
CA LEU A 75 -0.72 12.82 9.48
C LEU A 75 -2.00 13.65 9.55
N GLY A 76 -2.88 13.34 10.52
CA GLY A 76 -4.08 14.14 10.77
C GLY A 76 -3.73 15.60 11.12
N ALA A 77 -2.70 15.82 11.95
CA ALA A 77 -2.25 17.16 12.31
C ALA A 77 -1.61 17.93 11.15
N ALA A 78 -0.90 17.25 10.25
CA ALA A 78 -0.28 17.85 9.07
C ALA A 78 -1.31 18.20 7.97
N GLY A 79 -2.42 17.47 7.88
CA GLY A 79 -3.51 17.78 6.94
C GLY A 79 -4.41 18.95 7.36
N THR A 80 -4.29 19.42 8.60
CA THR A 80 -5.06 20.55 9.16
C THR A 80 -4.31 21.88 9.17
N ALA A 81 -3.06 21.93 8.70
CA ALA A 81 -2.18 23.11 8.67
C ALA A 81 -2.06 23.67 7.25
#